data_AF-A0A9E2PPI3-F1
#
_entry.id   AF-A0A9E2PPI3-F1
#
_cell.length_a   1.000
_cell.length_b   1.000
_cell.length_c   1.000
_cell.angle_alpha   90.00
_cell.angle_beta   90.00
_cell.angle_gamma   90.00
#
_symmetry.space_group_name_H-M   'P 1'
#
loop_
_entity.id
_entity.type
_entity.pdbx_description
1 polymer ?
#
loop_
_entity_poly.entity_id
_entity_poly.type
_entity_poly.pdbx_seq_one_letter_code
_entity_poly.pdbx_strand_id
1 'polypeptide(L)'
;DRLHFRHQSAALGRMPTVAEDGAMVLGRDVRRLDIASKSDEQKAAAVPRDVMLWLRLKDWTIIPLENLLAQRGGLMAEVQTVEQARTMLGILEKGVDGVVMAGRDPAEVRKVVGLVHGLSPQIELVTATVTRIEPSGMGDRVCIDTCSAMTIGQGMLVGNTSSAFFLVHSESLENPYVAARPFRVNASAVHAYLMRPGNKTAYLSDLRTGDDVLVVDSRGHTCVAHIGRCKVEARPMVLVFAEAKGRELSIYLQNAETINLITPDGTPVSVSRLKPGDQVLVHLEEGGRHFGMKIEETLLEH
;
A
#
# COMPACT_ATOMS: atom_id res chain seq x y z
N ASP A 1 10.01 21.24 -29.17
CA ASP A 1 9.94 22.56 -28.53
C ASP A 1 10.47 22.56 -27.09
N ARG A 2 11.80 22.62 -26.92
CA ARG A 2 12.44 22.66 -25.58
C ARG A 2 12.11 23.93 -24.81
N LEU A 3 11.81 25.03 -25.51
CA LEU A 3 11.42 26.31 -24.94
C LEU A 3 9.99 26.32 -24.38
N HIS A 4 9.09 25.52 -24.95
CA HIS A 4 7.69 25.47 -24.50
C HIS A 4 7.52 24.72 -23.17
N PHE A 5 8.31 23.66 -22.95
CA PHE A 5 8.33 22.91 -21.69
C PHE A 5 8.91 23.73 -20.51
N ARG A 6 9.85 24.66 -20.80
CA ARG A 6 10.49 25.57 -19.82
C ARG A 6 9.49 26.50 -19.14
N HIS A 7 8.61 27.14 -19.91
CA HIS A 7 7.64 28.10 -19.37
C HIS A 7 6.55 27.40 -18.54
N GLN A 8 6.15 26.19 -18.92
CA GLN A 8 5.17 25.42 -18.15
C GLN A 8 5.77 24.84 -16.86
N SER A 9 6.99 24.30 -16.90
CA SER A 9 7.66 23.73 -15.71
C SER A 9 7.95 24.76 -14.61
N ALA A 10 8.37 25.98 -14.99
CA ALA A 10 8.60 27.07 -14.04
C ALA A 10 7.29 27.60 -13.42
N ALA A 11 6.19 27.56 -14.18
CA ALA A 11 4.86 28.00 -13.74
C ALA A 11 4.12 26.95 -12.86
N LEU A 12 4.46 25.67 -12.97
CA LEU A 12 3.77 24.55 -12.30
C LEU A 12 4.36 24.14 -10.94
N GLY A 13 5.37 24.87 -10.43
CA GLY A 13 5.91 24.67 -9.07
C GLY A 13 7.23 23.90 -9.03
N ARG A 14 8.31 24.65 -8.79
CA ARG A 14 9.61 24.27 -8.18
C ARG A 14 10.08 22.80 -8.29
N MET A 15 10.18 22.23 -9.49
CA MET A 15 10.96 21.00 -9.69
C MET A 15 12.38 21.35 -10.15
N PRO A 16 13.45 20.97 -9.43
CA PRO A 16 14.83 21.20 -9.87
C PRO A 16 15.10 20.38 -11.13
N THR A 17 15.54 21.05 -12.20
CA THR A 17 15.82 20.42 -13.50
C THR A 17 17.30 20.15 -13.69
N VAL A 18 17.63 19.01 -14.31
CA VAL A 18 18.99 18.70 -14.79
C VAL A 18 19.11 19.11 -16.26
N ALA A 19 19.82 20.19 -16.56
CA ALA A 19 20.05 20.71 -17.91
C ALA A 19 21.27 21.64 -17.94
N GLU A 20 21.77 22.04 -19.11
CA GLU A 20 22.88 23.01 -19.23
C GLU A 20 22.59 24.34 -18.53
N ASP A 21 21.31 24.72 -18.49
CA ASP A 21 20.75 25.92 -17.86
C ASP A 21 19.87 25.60 -16.64
N GLY A 22 19.91 24.36 -16.14
CA GLY A 22 19.05 23.88 -15.06
C GLY A 22 19.57 24.22 -13.66
N ALA A 23 18.78 23.85 -12.65
CA ALA A 23 19.21 23.92 -11.24
C ALA A 23 20.41 23.01 -10.95
N MET A 24 20.57 21.94 -11.74
CA MET A 24 21.71 21.04 -11.73
C MET A 24 22.22 20.83 -13.16
N VAL A 25 23.53 20.65 -13.33
CA VAL A 25 24.19 20.51 -14.64
C VAL A 25 24.76 19.10 -14.81
N LEU A 26 24.42 18.44 -15.91
CA LEU A 26 24.96 17.13 -16.27
C LEU A 26 26.47 17.24 -16.56
N GLY A 27 27.28 16.36 -15.97
CA GLY A 27 28.74 16.38 -16.02
C GLY A 27 29.41 17.16 -14.89
N ARG A 28 28.67 18.00 -14.16
CA ARG A 28 29.15 18.72 -12.97
C ARG A 28 28.45 18.23 -11.71
N ASP A 29 27.15 18.47 -11.62
CA ASP A 29 26.33 18.18 -10.42
C ASP A 29 25.72 16.77 -10.50
N VAL A 30 25.53 16.25 -11.72
CA VAL A 30 25.05 14.89 -11.98
C VAL A 30 25.99 14.19 -12.94
N ARG A 31 26.50 13.00 -12.60
CA ARG A 31 27.37 12.21 -13.48
C ARG A 31 26.68 10.92 -13.90
N ARG A 32 26.58 10.69 -15.21
CA ARG A 32 26.04 9.45 -15.76
C ARG A 32 27.13 8.38 -15.86
N LEU A 33 26.86 7.17 -15.38
CA LEU A 33 27.76 6.03 -15.45
C LEU A 33 26.99 4.76 -15.85
N ASP A 34 27.64 3.94 -16.67
CA ASP A 34 27.17 2.58 -16.96
C ASP A 34 27.84 1.60 -16.00
N ILE A 35 27.06 0.73 -15.38
CA ILE A 35 27.59 -0.34 -14.51
C ILE A 35 27.39 -1.67 -15.22
N ALA A 36 28.51 -2.31 -15.55
CA ALA A 36 28.56 -3.65 -16.15
C ALA A 36 29.59 -4.57 -15.46
N SER A 37 30.39 -4.03 -14.54
CA SER A 37 31.46 -4.78 -13.88
C SER A 37 31.77 -4.21 -12.49
N LYS A 38 32.46 -5.02 -11.67
CA LYS A 38 32.96 -4.59 -10.36
C LYS A 38 33.95 -3.42 -10.42
N SER A 39 34.67 -3.27 -11.55
CA SER A 39 35.53 -2.10 -11.77
C SER A 39 34.70 -0.82 -11.92
N ASP A 40 33.52 -0.91 -12.54
CA ASP A 40 32.64 0.26 -12.71
C ASP A 40 31.96 0.64 -11.39
N GLU A 41 31.65 -0.34 -10.53
CA GLU A 41 31.22 -0.09 -9.15
C GLU A 41 32.27 0.72 -8.37
N GLN A 42 33.55 0.33 -8.45
CA GLN A 42 34.63 1.06 -7.79
C GLN A 42 34.77 2.51 -8.31
N LYS A 43 34.63 2.70 -9.63
CA LYS A 43 34.63 4.04 -10.23
C LYS A 43 33.46 4.89 -9.72
N ALA A 44 32.26 4.30 -9.65
CA ALA A 44 31.06 4.97 -9.14
C ALA A 44 31.21 5.33 -7.64
N ALA A 45 31.74 4.41 -6.83
CA ALA A 45 31.99 4.65 -5.41
C ALA A 45 33.02 5.76 -5.16
N ALA A 46 34.02 5.90 -6.05
CA ALA A 46 35.04 6.94 -5.97
C ALA A 46 34.56 8.34 -6.39
N VAL A 47 33.35 8.48 -6.96
CA VAL A 47 32.81 9.80 -7.30
C VAL A 47 32.50 10.58 -6.02
N PRO A 48 32.89 11.88 -5.94
CA PRO A 48 32.59 12.75 -4.79
C PRO A 48 31.12 12.68 -4.36
N ARG A 49 30.87 12.74 -3.04
CA ARG A 49 29.53 12.52 -2.46
C ARG A 49 28.53 13.64 -2.75
N ASP A 50 29.02 14.82 -3.07
CA ASP A 50 28.26 15.99 -3.49
C ASP A 50 27.77 15.91 -4.96
N VAL A 51 28.29 14.95 -5.74
CA VAL A 51 27.86 14.70 -7.12
C VAL A 51 26.85 13.57 -7.15
N MET A 52 25.66 13.81 -7.70
CA MET A 52 24.63 12.79 -7.87
C MET A 52 24.99 11.85 -9.03
N LEU A 53 24.75 10.55 -8.88
CA LEU A 53 25.03 9.56 -9.92
C LEU A 53 23.75 9.14 -10.62
N TRP A 54 23.74 9.22 -11.94
CA TRP A 54 22.75 8.58 -12.80
C TRP A 54 23.34 7.27 -13.31
N LEU A 55 22.86 6.15 -12.77
CA LEU A 55 23.37 4.82 -13.07
C LEU A 55 22.50 4.12 -14.12
N ARG A 56 23.13 3.62 -15.18
CA ARG A 56 22.52 2.68 -16.12
C ARG A 56 23.10 1.29 -15.89
N LEU A 57 22.28 0.38 -15.39
CA LEU A 57 22.67 -1.01 -15.15
C LEU A 57 22.49 -1.80 -16.44
N LYS A 58 23.57 -2.34 -17.02
CA LYS A 58 23.47 -3.07 -18.31
C LYS A 58 22.85 -4.46 -18.16
N ASP A 59 23.14 -5.15 -17.06
CA ASP A 59 22.71 -6.53 -16.84
C ASP A 59 21.56 -6.65 -15.81
N TRP A 60 20.98 -5.51 -15.37
CA TRP A 60 19.89 -5.44 -14.39
C TRP A 60 20.13 -6.23 -13.09
N THR A 61 21.39 -6.51 -12.78
CA THR A 61 21.78 -7.17 -11.55
C THR A 61 21.59 -6.21 -10.39
N ILE A 62 20.90 -6.66 -9.35
CA ILE A 62 20.60 -5.88 -8.13
C ILE A 62 21.86 -5.71 -7.27
N ILE A 63 22.74 -6.72 -7.26
CA ILE A 63 23.94 -6.80 -6.40
C ILE A 63 24.89 -5.60 -6.56
N PRO A 64 25.25 -5.14 -7.79
CA PRO A 64 26.08 -3.94 -7.97
C PRO A 64 25.49 -2.68 -7.31
N LEU A 65 24.16 -2.53 -7.33
CA LEU A 65 23.50 -1.37 -6.77
C LEU A 65 23.43 -1.44 -5.23
N GLU A 66 23.19 -2.62 -4.67
CA GLU A 66 23.27 -2.87 -3.22
C GLU A 66 24.65 -2.51 -2.65
N ASN A 67 25.72 -2.93 -3.33
CA ASN A 67 27.08 -2.61 -2.95
C ASN A 67 27.35 -1.10 -2.95
N LEU A 68 26.79 -0.37 -3.94
CA LEU A 68 26.96 1.08 -4.05
C LEU A 68 26.15 1.82 -2.99
N LEU A 69 24.92 1.39 -2.72
CA LEU A 69 24.05 1.94 -1.66
C LEU A 69 24.67 1.81 -0.27
N ALA A 70 25.45 0.76 -0.03
CA ALA A 70 26.21 0.60 1.21
C ALA A 70 27.36 1.62 1.36
N GLN A 71 27.84 2.21 0.26
CA GLN A 71 29.03 3.07 0.23
C GLN A 71 28.70 4.57 0.13
N ARG A 72 27.60 4.94 -0.55
CA ARG A 72 27.20 6.34 -0.76
C ARG A 72 25.70 6.48 -1.04
N GLY A 73 25.15 7.67 -0.78
CA GLY A 73 23.85 8.12 -1.30
C GLY A 73 24.00 8.94 -2.58
N GLY A 74 22.94 9.65 -2.97
CA GLY A 74 22.89 10.41 -4.22
C GLY A 74 22.97 9.52 -5.45
N LEU A 75 22.26 8.40 -5.45
CA LEU A 75 22.17 7.43 -6.53
C LEU A 75 20.78 7.51 -7.17
N MET A 76 20.75 7.66 -8.50
CA MET A 76 19.54 7.54 -9.30
C MET A 76 19.71 6.37 -10.28
N ALA A 77 18.74 5.45 -10.32
CA ALA A 77 18.77 4.31 -11.23
C ALA A 77 17.92 4.58 -12.49
N GLU A 78 18.49 4.31 -13.66
CA GLU A 78 17.76 4.36 -14.93
C GLU A 78 16.78 3.19 -15.04
N VAL A 79 15.52 3.50 -15.33
CA VAL A 79 14.44 2.51 -15.46
C VAL A 79 13.59 2.75 -16.71
N GLN A 80 13.01 1.68 -17.25
CA GLN A 80 12.14 1.71 -18.42
C GLN A 80 10.67 1.47 -18.07
N THR A 81 10.39 0.71 -17.01
CA THR A 81 9.03 0.32 -16.60
C THR A 81 8.77 0.60 -15.13
N VAL A 82 7.49 0.60 -14.73
CA VAL A 82 7.09 0.73 -13.33
C VAL A 82 7.57 -0.41 -12.43
N GLU A 83 7.68 -1.63 -12.95
CA GLU A 83 8.20 -2.78 -12.21
C GLU A 83 9.68 -2.59 -11.89
N GLN A 84 10.46 -2.11 -12.85
CA GLN A 84 11.86 -1.76 -12.65
C GLN A 84 12.02 -0.62 -11.63
N ALA A 85 11.18 0.41 -11.72
CA ALA A 85 11.16 1.49 -10.74
C ALA A 85 10.86 0.98 -9.32
N ARG A 86 9.88 0.08 -9.18
CA ARG A 86 9.51 -0.55 -7.90
C ARG A 86 10.66 -1.33 -7.30
N THR A 87 11.33 -2.14 -8.11
CA THR A 87 12.52 -2.87 -7.67
C THR A 87 13.58 -1.89 -7.16
N MET A 88 13.95 -0.88 -7.94
CA MET A 88 15.05 0.03 -7.59
C MET A 88 14.76 0.88 -6.35
N LEU A 89 13.52 1.35 -6.20
CA LEU A 89 13.09 2.10 -5.01
C LEU A 89 12.97 1.23 -3.76
N GLY A 90 12.88 -0.10 -3.91
CA GLY A 90 12.73 -1.04 -2.79
C GLY A 90 14.02 -1.74 -2.35
N ILE A 91 15.15 -1.56 -3.04
CA ILE A 91 16.41 -2.27 -2.72
C ILE A 91 16.88 -1.93 -1.30
N LEU A 92 17.17 -2.97 -0.49
CA LEU A 92 17.66 -2.88 0.89
C LEU A 92 16.76 -2.07 1.85
N GLU A 93 15.45 -1.96 1.57
CA GLU A 93 14.49 -1.12 2.34
C GLU A 93 14.87 0.37 2.42
N LYS A 94 15.95 0.79 1.75
CA LYS A 94 16.40 2.18 1.61
C LYS A 94 16.08 2.74 0.23
N GLY A 95 16.11 1.88 -0.80
CA GLY A 95 15.99 2.27 -2.19
C GLY A 95 17.17 3.11 -2.69
N VAL A 96 17.19 3.38 -3.99
CA VAL A 96 17.94 4.49 -4.56
C VAL A 96 17.28 5.83 -4.22
N ASP A 97 18.05 6.92 -4.18
CA ASP A 97 17.54 8.27 -3.90
C ASP A 97 16.56 8.77 -4.98
N GLY A 98 16.54 8.14 -6.16
CA GLY A 98 15.54 8.39 -7.20
C GLY A 98 15.64 7.45 -8.40
N VAL A 99 14.67 7.54 -9.30
CA VAL A 99 14.68 6.79 -10.57
C VAL A 99 14.63 7.74 -11.75
N VAL A 100 15.36 7.40 -12.82
CA VAL A 100 15.39 8.15 -14.09
C VAL A 100 14.61 7.35 -15.13
N MET A 101 13.46 7.87 -15.56
CA MET A 101 12.69 7.27 -16.66
C MET A 101 13.41 7.49 -18.00
N ALA A 102 13.96 6.42 -18.58
CA ALA A 102 14.52 6.44 -19.92
C ALA A 102 13.46 6.35 -21.02
N GLY A 103 12.31 5.74 -20.70
CA GLY A 103 11.16 5.61 -21.60
C GLY A 103 10.48 6.95 -21.88
N ARG A 104 9.87 7.08 -23.07
CA ARG A 104 9.10 8.27 -23.47
C ARG A 104 7.59 8.09 -23.41
N ASP A 105 7.10 6.93 -22.94
CA ASP A 105 5.67 6.68 -22.83
C ASP A 105 5.08 7.46 -21.63
N PRO A 106 4.19 8.45 -21.86
CA PRO A 106 3.56 9.21 -20.78
C PRO A 106 2.74 8.34 -19.81
N ALA A 107 2.22 7.19 -20.26
CA ALA A 107 1.46 6.29 -19.39
C ALA A 107 2.36 5.64 -18.34
N GLU A 108 3.51 5.09 -18.75
CA GLU A 108 4.52 4.55 -17.82
C GLU A 108 5.10 5.62 -16.89
N VAL A 109 5.37 6.83 -17.40
CA VAL A 109 5.86 7.94 -16.57
C VAL A 109 4.86 8.26 -15.45
N ARG A 110 3.56 8.31 -15.74
CA ARG A 110 2.54 8.53 -14.70
C ARG A 110 2.52 7.43 -13.64
N LYS A 111 2.67 6.16 -14.04
CA LYS A 111 2.72 5.03 -13.10
C LYS A 111 3.93 5.13 -12.18
N VAL A 112 5.10 5.48 -12.71
CA VAL A 112 6.33 5.66 -11.91
C VAL A 112 6.25 6.88 -11.01
N VAL A 113 5.70 8.00 -11.48
CA VAL A 113 5.44 9.17 -10.63
C VAL A 113 4.49 8.81 -9.48
N GLY A 114 3.45 8.02 -9.75
CA GLY A 114 2.54 7.52 -8.72
C GLY A 114 3.26 6.64 -7.69
N LEU A 115 4.13 5.75 -8.15
CA LEU A 115 4.97 4.91 -7.30
C LEU A 115 5.94 5.72 -6.42
N VAL A 116 6.68 6.68 -7.00
CA VAL A 116 7.69 7.49 -6.31
C VAL A 116 7.09 8.37 -5.22
N HIS A 117 5.93 8.98 -5.49
CA HIS A 117 5.27 9.82 -4.51
C HIS A 117 4.47 9.01 -3.47
N GLY A 118 4.52 7.67 -3.52
CA GLY A 118 3.66 6.83 -2.69
C GLY A 118 2.18 7.10 -2.93
N LEU A 119 1.81 7.67 -4.08
CA LEU A 119 0.44 7.98 -4.49
C LEU A 119 -0.28 6.70 -4.88
N SER A 120 -0.37 5.76 -3.95
CA SER A 120 -1.60 5.00 -3.90
C SER A 120 -2.66 5.98 -3.40
N PRO A 121 -3.82 6.11 -4.09
CA PRO A 121 -4.85 7.05 -3.70
C PRO A 121 -5.15 6.89 -2.21
N GLN A 122 -5.17 8.01 -1.49
CA GLN A 122 -5.62 8.00 -0.11
C GLN A 122 -7.08 7.56 -0.10
N ILE A 123 -7.40 6.63 0.79
CA ILE A 123 -8.79 6.21 0.98
C ILE A 123 -9.43 7.15 2.00
N GLU A 124 -10.59 7.72 1.65
CA GLU A 124 -11.40 8.45 2.61
C GLU A 124 -11.96 7.46 3.64
N LEU A 125 -11.55 7.64 4.89
CA LEU A 125 -12.13 6.95 6.04
C LEU A 125 -13.14 7.86 6.73
N VAL A 126 -14.25 7.28 7.16
CA VAL A 126 -15.30 7.96 7.91
C VAL A 126 -15.53 7.23 9.22
N THR A 127 -16.05 7.95 10.21
CA THR A 127 -16.41 7.35 11.50
C THR A 127 -17.78 6.70 11.41
N ALA A 128 -17.86 5.43 11.77
CA ALA A 128 -19.10 4.70 12.02
C ALA A 128 -19.29 4.50 13.53
N THR A 129 -20.54 4.57 13.98
CA THR A 129 -20.90 4.28 15.38
C THR A 129 -21.47 2.87 15.45
N VAL A 130 -20.91 2.02 16.32
CA VAL A 130 -21.41 0.66 16.56
C VAL A 130 -22.81 0.75 17.14
N THR A 131 -23.78 0.10 16.51
CA THR A 131 -25.19 0.12 16.93
C THR A 131 -25.57 -1.16 17.65
N ARG A 132 -25.03 -2.31 17.20
CA ARG A 132 -25.38 -3.63 17.71
C ARG A 132 -24.24 -4.62 17.52
N ILE A 133 -24.13 -5.58 18.44
CA ILE A 133 -23.16 -6.66 18.39
C ILE A 133 -23.90 -7.95 18.72
N GLU A 134 -23.88 -8.91 17.82
CA GLU A 134 -24.60 -10.17 17.95
C GLU A 134 -23.63 -11.35 17.91
N PRO A 135 -23.55 -12.15 18.99
CA PRO A 135 -22.83 -13.42 18.94
C PRO A 135 -23.37 -14.29 17.81
N SER A 136 -22.47 -14.86 17.02
CA SER A 136 -22.82 -15.84 15.99
C SER A 136 -22.17 -17.18 16.32
N GLY A 137 -22.60 -18.21 15.61
CA GLY A 137 -22.06 -19.55 15.77
C GLY A 137 -20.63 -19.68 15.22
N MET A 138 -20.28 -20.91 14.87
CA MET A 138 -19.04 -21.19 14.15
C MET A 138 -19.15 -20.71 12.71
N GLY A 139 -18.10 -20.08 12.19
CA GLY A 139 -17.99 -19.69 10.79
C GLY A 139 -16.56 -19.85 10.26
N ASP A 140 -16.44 -20.04 8.95
CA ASP A 140 -15.16 -20.16 8.27
C ASP A 140 -14.52 -18.78 8.12
N ARG A 141 -13.50 -18.50 8.94
CA ARG A 141 -12.79 -17.23 8.99
C ARG A 141 -11.53 -17.28 8.14
N VAL A 142 -11.37 -16.28 7.27
CA VAL A 142 -10.19 -16.08 6.43
C VAL A 142 -9.15 -15.23 7.15
N CYS A 143 -7.93 -15.75 7.25
CA CYS A 143 -6.72 -15.03 7.64
C CYS A 143 -5.86 -14.77 6.43
N ILE A 144 -5.37 -13.54 6.28
CA ILE A 144 -4.44 -13.14 5.23
C ILE A 144 -3.08 -12.92 5.88
N ASP A 145 -2.10 -13.75 5.52
CA ASP A 145 -0.69 -13.54 5.82
C ASP A 145 -0.03 -12.86 4.60
N THR A 146 0.53 -11.67 4.81
CA THR A 146 1.24 -10.92 3.78
C THR A 146 2.75 -11.15 3.84
N CYS A 147 3.45 -10.76 2.78
CA CYS A 147 4.92 -10.77 2.72
C CYS A 147 5.56 -9.52 3.39
N SER A 148 4.77 -8.64 3.98
CA SER A 148 5.22 -7.37 4.57
C SER A 148 4.67 -7.23 5.99
N ALA A 149 5.48 -6.72 6.92
CA ALA A 149 4.99 -6.40 8.25
C ALA A 149 4.20 -5.09 8.22
N MET A 150 3.04 -5.07 8.87
CA MET A 150 2.23 -3.88 9.12
C MET A 150 2.56 -3.29 10.49
N THR A 151 2.43 -1.97 10.62
CA THR A 151 2.58 -1.25 11.89
C THR A 151 1.24 -1.14 12.63
N ILE A 152 1.29 -0.71 13.89
CA ILE A 152 0.08 -0.41 14.65
C ILE A 152 -0.73 0.67 13.93
N GLY A 153 -2.05 0.48 13.85
CA GLY A 153 -2.97 1.34 13.11
C GLY A 153 -3.12 0.96 11.64
N GLN A 154 -2.34 0.00 11.13
CA GLN A 154 -2.48 -0.54 9.77
C GLN A 154 -3.27 -1.83 9.74
N GLY A 155 -4.06 -1.97 8.68
CA GLY A 155 -4.94 -3.11 8.49
C GLY A 155 -5.47 -3.22 7.06
N MET A 156 -6.59 -3.90 6.91
CA MET A 156 -7.28 -4.08 5.63
C MET A 156 -8.73 -3.65 5.74
N LEU A 157 -9.27 -3.14 4.64
CA LEU A 157 -10.67 -2.75 4.52
C LEU A 157 -11.51 -3.96 4.09
N VAL A 158 -12.37 -4.44 5.00
CA VAL A 158 -13.15 -5.66 4.85
C VAL A 158 -14.61 -5.40 5.22
N GLY A 159 -15.57 -5.98 4.53
CA GLY A 159 -16.99 -5.82 4.90
C GLY A 159 -17.90 -6.85 4.27
N ASN A 160 -19.12 -7.00 4.81
CA ASN A 160 -20.09 -7.95 4.29
C ASN A 160 -20.64 -7.56 2.92
N THR A 161 -20.60 -6.27 2.56
CA THR A 161 -21.05 -5.77 1.25
C THR A 161 -19.90 -5.13 0.49
N SER A 162 -20.05 -5.02 -0.83
CA SER A 162 -19.06 -4.41 -1.72
C SER A 162 -18.96 -2.88 -1.57
N SER A 163 -19.84 -2.27 -0.77
CA SER A 163 -20.01 -0.82 -0.67
C SER A 163 -19.65 -0.23 0.71
N ALA A 164 -19.29 -1.08 1.67
CA ALA A 164 -19.01 -0.69 3.05
C ALA A 164 -17.94 -1.59 3.66
N PHE A 165 -16.83 -1.00 4.09
CA PHE A 165 -15.67 -1.73 4.60
C PHE A 165 -15.22 -1.19 5.95
N PHE A 166 -15.02 -2.06 6.93
CA PHE A 166 -14.41 -1.73 8.21
C PHE A 166 -12.88 -1.86 8.10
N LEU A 167 -12.15 -0.98 8.78
CA LEU A 167 -10.71 -1.09 8.90
C LEU A 167 -10.34 -2.12 9.98
N VAL A 168 -10.07 -3.36 9.53
CA VAL A 168 -9.66 -4.48 10.39
C VAL A 168 -8.15 -4.45 10.58
N HIS A 169 -7.73 -4.25 11.82
CA HIS A 169 -6.32 -4.08 12.18
C HIS A 169 -5.53 -5.39 12.04
N SER A 170 -4.23 -5.24 11.74
CA SER A 170 -3.27 -6.34 11.79
C SER A 170 -3.10 -6.93 13.19
N GLU A 171 -2.62 -8.17 13.29
CA GLU A 171 -2.25 -8.82 14.56
C GLU A 171 -0.90 -8.27 15.07
N SER A 172 -0.69 -6.95 15.02
CA SER A 172 0.58 -6.28 15.35
C SER A 172 0.70 -5.87 16.82
N LEU A 173 -0.37 -5.98 17.61
CA LEU A 173 -0.32 -5.74 19.06
C LEU A 173 0.25 -6.94 19.79
N GLU A 174 1.24 -6.70 20.66
CA GLU A 174 1.71 -7.69 21.61
C GLU A 174 0.69 -7.88 22.74
N ASN A 175 0.50 -9.13 23.18
CA ASN A 175 -0.23 -9.42 24.40
C ASN A 175 0.49 -10.54 25.20
N PRO A 176 0.18 -10.73 26.49
CA PRO A 176 0.87 -11.70 27.34
C PRO A 176 0.71 -13.18 26.92
N TYR A 177 -0.25 -13.48 26.05
CA TYR A 177 -0.66 -14.86 25.73
C TYR A 177 -0.28 -15.29 24.32
N VAL A 178 -0.08 -14.33 23.40
CA VAL A 178 0.14 -14.55 21.97
C VAL A 178 1.12 -13.51 21.44
N ALA A 179 2.19 -13.99 20.79
CA ALA A 179 3.14 -13.11 20.11
C ALA A 179 2.49 -12.41 18.91
N ALA A 180 2.86 -11.14 18.70
CA ALA A 180 2.40 -10.37 17.56
C ALA A 180 2.82 -11.02 16.24
N ARG A 181 1.94 -10.91 15.24
CA ARG A 181 2.14 -11.30 13.86
C ARG A 181 1.77 -10.11 12.97
N PRO A 182 2.64 -9.09 12.88
CA PRO A 182 2.33 -7.85 12.17
C PRO A 182 2.07 -8.04 10.67
N PHE A 183 2.42 -9.19 10.10
CA PHE A 183 2.13 -9.54 8.71
C PHE A 183 0.72 -10.14 8.50
N ARG A 184 -0.06 -10.38 9.56
CA ARG A 184 -1.36 -11.07 9.52
C ARG A 184 -2.52 -10.12 9.75
N VAL A 185 -3.59 -10.29 8.97
CA VAL A 185 -4.93 -9.77 9.28
C VAL A 185 -5.91 -10.93 9.38
N ASN A 186 -6.61 -11.02 10.52
CA ASN A 186 -7.74 -11.93 10.71
C ASN A 186 -8.99 -11.25 10.11
N ALA A 187 -9.16 -11.35 8.79
CA ALA A 187 -10.01 -10.45 8.00
C ALA A 187 -11.50 -10.52 8.34
N SER A 188 -12.18 -11.60 7.95
CA SER A 188 -13.63 -11.81 8.17
C SER A 188 -14.01 -13.24 7.74
N ALA A 189 -15.30 -13.54 7.63
CA ALA A 189 -15.82 -14.79 7.08
C ALA A 189 -15.57 -14.90 5.57
N VAL A 190 -15.56 -16.13 5.03
CA VAL A 190 -15.27 -16.41 3.60
C VAL A 190 -16.08 -15.60 2.59
N HIS A 191 -17.31 -15.20 2.92
CA HIS A 191 -18.21 -14.44 2.03
C HIS A 191 -17.92 -12.94 1.98
N ALA A 192 -17.13 -12.41 2.91
CA ALA A 192 -16.92 -10.97 2.99
C ALA A 192 -16.04 -10.47 1.83
N TYR A 193 -16.20 -9.19 1.52
CA TYR A 193 -15.40 -8.49 0.52
C TYR A 193 -14.15 -7.88 1.15
N LEU A 194 -13.06 -7.88 0.40
CA LEU A 194 -11.83 -7.13 0.64
C LEU A 194 -11.67 -6.02 -0.40
N MET A 195 -11.30 -4.82 0.04
CA MET A 195 -10.83 -3.76 -0.86
C MET A 195 -9.41 -4.07 -1.37
N ARG A 196 -9.27 -4.07 -2.70
CA ARG A 196 -8.02 -4.31 -3.42
C ARG A 196 -7.47 -3.02 -4.04
N PRO A 197 -6.17 -2.99 -4.40
CA PRO A 197 -5.58 -1.84 -5.06
C PRO A 197 -6.33 -1.43 -6.34
N GLY A 198 -6.41 -0.12 -6.59
CA GLY A 198 -7.12 0.44 -7.74
C GLY A 198 -8.64 0.44 -7.61
N ASN A 199 -9.16 0.58 -6.38
CA ASN A 199 -10.58 0.58 -6.04
C ASN A 199 -11.31 -0.65 -6.59
N LYS A 200 -10.72 -1.83 -6.43
CA LYS A 200 -11.33 -3.11 -6.82
C LYS A 200 -11.80 -3.84 -5.57
N THR A 201 -12.74 -4.76 -5.71
CA THR A 201 -13.21 -5.62 -4.61
C THR A 201 -13.01 -7.08 -5.00
N ALA A 202 -12.80 -7.95 -4.01
CA ALA A 202 -12.78 -9.39 -4.19
C ALA A 202 -13.37 -10.09 -2.96
N TYR A 203 -13.98 -11.25 -3.15
CA TYR A 203 -14.35 -12.10 -2.02
C TYR A 203 -13.11 -12.66 -1.34
N LEU A 204 -13.15 -12.77 -0.01
CA LEU A 204 -12.07 -13.39 0.75
C LEU A 204 -11.82 -14.85 0.34
N SER A 205 -12.86 -15.57 -0.10
CA SER A 205 -12.76 -16.94 -0.65
C SER A 205 -11.93 -17.04 -1.95
N ASP A 206 -11.82 -15.95 -2.69
CA ASP A 206 -11.22 -15.95 -4.04
C ASP A 206 -9.74 -15.58 -4.03
N LEU A 207 -9.24 -15.06 -2.91
CA LEU A 207 -7.85 -14.68 -2.75
C LEU A 207 -6.91 -15.88 -2.81
N ARG A 208 -5.75 -15.71 -3.46
CA ARG A 208 -4.71 -16.72 -3.60
C ARG A 208 -3.34 -16.15 -3.21
N THR A 209 -2.39 -17.04 -2.95
CA THR A 209 -0.98 -16.64 -2.79
C THR A 209 -0.51 -15.92 -4.05
N GLY A 210 0.21 -14.81 -3.87
CA GLY A 210 0.69 -13.95 -4.95
C GLY A 210 -0.28 -12.82 -5.34
N ASP A 211 -1.53 -12.84 -4.85
CA ASP A 211 -2.43 -11.71 -5.05
C ASP A 211 -1.97 -10.45 -4.30
N ASP A 212 -2.30 -9.29 -4.86
CA ASP A 212 -2.12 -8.00 -4.20
C ASP A 212 -3.29 -7.66 -3.28
N VAL A 213 -2.97 -7.10 -2.12
CA VAL A 213 -3.89 -6.53 -1.14
C VAL A 213 -3.53 -5.09 -0.83
N LEU A 214 -4.53 -4.30 -0.44
CA LEU A 214 -4.35 -2.92 -0.03
C LEU A 214 -4.29 -2.84 1.50
N VAL A 215 -3.15 -2.44 2.03
CA VAL A 215 -2.99 -2.09 3.44
C VAL A 215 -3.31 -0.62 3.60
N VAL A 216 -4.08 -0.29 4.63
CA VAL A 216 -4.57 1.07 4.90
C VAL A 216 -4.26 1.44 6.34
N ASP A 217 -3.76 2.65 6.58
CA ASP A 217 -3.59 3.21 7.93
C ASP A 217 -4.82 4.04 8.38
N SER A 218 -4.85 4.45 9.66
CA SER A 218 -5.95 5.25 10.22
C SER A 218 -6.13 6.64 9.60
N ARG A 219 -5.15 7.12 8.83
CA ARG A 219 -5.22 8.39 8.08
C ARG A 219 -5.66 8.15 6.63
N GLY A 220 -5.87 6.91 6.22
CA GLY A 220 -6.24 6.53 4.86
C GLY A 220 -5.05 6.42 3.91
N HIS A 221 -3.80 6.53 4.37
CA HIS A 221 -2.66 6.25 3.51
C HIS A 221 -2.64 4.77 3.17
N THR A 222 -2.25 4.47 1.93
CA THR A 222 -2.34 3.12 1.40
C THR A 222 -0.99 2.61 0.91
N CYS A 223 -0.75 1.33 1.10
CA CYS A 223 0.37 0.62 0.48
C CYS A 223 -0.09 -0.75 -0.03
N VAL A 224 0.56 -1.21 -1.11
CA VAL A 224 0.27 -2.52 -1.68
C VAL A 224 1.18 -3.55 -1.02
N ALA A 225 0.59 -4.63 -0.52
CA ALA A 225 1.30 -5.81 -0.04
C ALA A 225 0.89 -7.05 -0.83
N HIS A 226 1.73 -8.08 -0.81
CA HIS A 226 1.46 -9.35 -1.49
C HIS A 226 1.03 -10.42 -0.49
N ILE A 227 0.05 -11.24 -0.86
CA ILE A 227 -0.40 -12.37 -0.05
C ILE A 227 0.66 -13.48 -0.13
N GLY A 228 1.24 -13.83 1.00
CA GLY A 228 2.04 -15.04 1.15
C GLY A 228 1.15 -16.28 1.33
N ARG A 229 0.08 -16.16 2.12
CA ARG A 229 -0.84 -17.27 2.40
C ARG A 229 -2.21 -16.80 2.87
N CYS A 230 -3.27 -17.45 2.39
CA CYS A 230 -4.61 -17.37 2.98
C CYS A 230 -4.92 -18.63 3.80
N LYS A 231 -5.51 -18.47 4.99
CA LYS A 231 -5.95 -19.58 5.85
C LYS A 231 -7.44 -19.49 6.14
N VAL A 232 -8.17 -20.56 5.89
CA VAL A 232 -9.58 -20.69 6.27
C VAL A 232 -9.67 -21.64 7.46
N GLU A 233 -10.31 -21.21 8.54
CA GLU A 233 -10.54 -22.04 9.73
C GLU A 233 -11.87 -21.69 10.40
N ALA A 234 -12.56 -22.72 10.91
CA ALA A 234 -13.79 -22.55 11.66
C ALA A 234 -13.50 -21.94 13.03
N ARG A 235 -14.11 -20.79 13.33
CA ARG A 235 -13.96 -20.06 14.60
C ARG A 235 -15.31 -19.54 15.09
N PRO A 236 -15.48 -19.30 16.40
CA PRO A 236 -16.62 -18.55 16.91
C PRO A 236 -16.63 -17.14 16.33
N MET A 237 -17.77 -16.72 15.79
CA MET A 237 -17.90 -15.42 15.11
C MET A 237 -18.81 -14.48 15.90
N VAL A 238 -18.73 -13.20 15.57
CA VAL A 238 -19.62 -12.14 16.04
C VAL A 238 -19.98 -11.25 14.84
N LEU A 239 -21.24 -10.84 14.77
CA LEU A 239 -21.71 -9.88 13.78
C LEU A 239 -21.75 -8.49 14.42
N VAL A 240 -21.00 -7.56 13.85
CA VAL A 240 -20.97 -6.17 14.30
C VAL A 240 -21.77 -5.34 13.31
N PHE A 241 -22.74 -4.59 13.83
CA PHE A 241 -23.49 -3.57 13.09
C PHE A 241 -23.01 -2.18 13.50
N ALA A 242 -22.87 -1.30 12.51
CA ALA A 242 -22.54 0.10 12.74
C ALA A 242 -23.30 1.00 11.76
N GLU A 243 -23.40 2.28 12.08
CA GLU A 243 -24.04 3.28 11.23
C GLU A 243 -23.05 4.40 10.87
N ALA A 244 -23.01 4.75 9.59
CA ALA A 244 -22.28 5.93 9.10
C ALA A 244 -23.03 6.59 7.94
N LYS A 245 -23.09 7.92 7.93
CA LYS A 245 -23.80 8.70 6.89
C LYS A 245 -25.24 8.21 6.64
N GLY A 246 -25.95 7.75 7.69
CA GLY A 246 -27.32 7.24 7.61
C GLY A 246 -27.47 5.85 6.96
N ARG A 247 -26.37 5.12 6.76
CA ARG A 247 -26.34 3.75 6.22
C ARG A 247 -25.96 2.78 7.32
N GLU A 248 -26.71 1.69 7.45
CA GLU A 248 -26.32 0.55 8.27
C GLU A 248 -25.25 -0.27 7.55
N LEU A 249 -24.24 -0.71 8.30
CA LEU A 249 -23.07 -1.45 7.85
C LEU A 249 -22.93 -2.69 8.72
N SER A 250 -22.42 -3.78 8.17
CA SER A 250 -22.19 -5.00 8.94
C SER A 250 -20.88 -5.69 8.56
N ILE A 251 -20.28 -6.36 9.55
CA ILE A 251 -19.11 -7.21 9.35
C ILE A 251 -19.14 -8.41 10.29
N TYR A 252 -18.84 -9.60 9.76
CA TYR A 252 -18.52 -10.76 10.58
C TYR A 252 -17.05 -10.75 11.01
N LEU A 253 -16.78 -10.89 12.30
CA LEU A 253 -15.43 -10.98 12.84
C LEU A 253 -15.31 -12.19 13.75
N GLN A 254 -14.09 -12.71 13.90
CA GLN A 254 -13.85 -13.75 14.91
C GLN A 254 -14.07 -13.13 16.31
N ASN A 255 -14.78 -13.83 17.17
CA ASN A 255 -14.95 -13.43 18.57
C ASN A 255 -13.67 -13.77 19.36
N ALA A 256 -12.68 -12.90 19.32
CA ALA A 256 -11.43 -13.03 20.05
C ALA A 256 -10.79 -11.66 20.35
N GLU A 257 -10.01 -11.60 21.43
CA GLU A 257 -9.35 -10.37 21.89
C GLU A 257 -8.28 -9.83 20.93
N THR A 258 -7.71 -10.69 20.10
CA THR A 258 -6.68 -10.34 19.11
C THR A 258 -7.25 -9.68 17.86
N ILE A 259 -8.57 -9.70 17.69
CA ILE A 259 -9.26 -9.08 16.55
C ILE A 259 -9.61 -7.66 16.93
N ASN A 260 -9.11 -6.69 16.16
CA ASN A 260 -9.30 -5.29 16.47
C ASN A 260 -9.82 -4.54 15.24
N LEU A 261 -10.72 -3.59 15.48
CA LEU A 261 -11.05 -2.53 14.54
C LEU A 261 -10.25 -1.28 14.90
N ILE A 262 -10.16 -0.31 14.00
CA ILE A 262 -9.48 0.96 14.27
C ILE A 262 -10.48 2.04 14.65
N THR A 263 -10.22 2.77 15.72
CA THR A 263 -10.99 3.94 16.16
C THR A 263 -10.56 5.22 15.41
N PRO A 264 -11.33 6.31 15.47
CA PRO A 264 -10.98 7.56 14.78
C PRO A 264 -9.66 8.22 15.20
N ASP A 265 -9.18 7.96 16.42
CA ASP A 265 -7.87 8.42 16.90
C ASP A 265 -6.70 7.51 16.44
N GLY A 266 -7.02 6.45 15.69
CA GLY A 266 -6.05 5.50 15.14
C GLY A 266 -5.64 4.38 16.08
N THR A 267 -6.32 4.24 17.22
CA THR A 267 -6.03 3.16 18.17
C THR A 267 -6.80 1.88 17.82
N PRO A 268 -6.21 0.68 18.01
CA PRO A 268 -6.97 -0.55 17.83
C PRO A 268 -7.91 -0.80 19.02
N VAL A 269 -9.19 -1.03 18.72
CA VAL A 269 -10.20 -1.47 19.69
C VAL A 269 -10.56 -2.92 19.45
N SER A 270 -10.47 -3.73 20.51
CA SER A 270 -10.72 -5.17 20.43
C SER A 270 -12.21 -5.46 20.31
N VAL A 271 -12.56 -6.38 19.41
CA VAL A 271 -13.94 -6.81 19.17
C VAL A 271 -14.57 -7.40 20.44
N SER A 272 -13.79 -8.07 21.31
CA SER A 272 -14.31 -8.62 22.57
C SER A 272 -14.69 -7.56 23.61
N ARG A 273 -14.22 -6.32 23.44
CA ARG A 273 -14.49 -5.17 24.32
C ARG A 273 -15.38 -4.11 23.67
N LEU A 274 -15.74 -4.31 22.41
CA LEU A 274 -16.56 -3.40 21.64
C LEU A 274 -17.98 -3.39 22.22
N LYS A 275 -18.62 -2.22 22.24
CA LYS A 275 -20.01 -2.05 22.69
C LYS A 275 -20.76 -1.04 21.81
N PRO A 276 -22.10 -1.07 21.81
CA PRO A 276 -22.89 -0.01 21.19
C PRO A 276 -22.48 1.38 21.67
N GLY A 277 -22.32 2.31 20.74
CA GLY A 277 -21.81 3.67 20.97
C GLY A 277 -20.31 3.84 20.71
N ASP A 278 -19.52 2.77 20.63
CA ASP A 278 -18.12 2.87 20.23
C ASP A 278 -17.98 3.32 18.77
N GLN A 279 -16.89 4.03 18.46
CA GLN A 279 -16.63 4.58 17.13
C GLN A 279 -15.49 3.84 16.45
N VAL A 280 -15.66 3.52 15.16
CA VAL A 280 -14.67 2.83 14.34
C VAL A 280 -14.53 3.47 12.96
N LEU A 281 -13.39 3.27 12.32
CA LEU A 281 -13.11 3.75 10.97
C LEU A 281 -13.64 2.75 9.93
N VAL A 282 -14.37 3.29 8.97
CA VAL A 282 -14.89 2.56 7.82
C VAL A 282 -14.62 3.34 6.53
N HIS A 283 -14.63 2.64 5.41
CA HIS A 283 -14.67 3.22 4.08
C HIS A 283 -16.01 2.90 3.42
N LEU A 284 -16.63 3.91 2.82
CA LEU A 284 -17.88 3.77 2.08
C LEU A 284 -17.61 4.04 0.60
N GLU A 285 -18.02 3.10 -0.24
CA GLU A 285 -18.06 3.29 -1.69
C GLU A 285 -19.46 3.76 -2.12
N GLU A 286 -19.49 4.53 -3.21
CA GLU A 286 -20.71 4.95 -3.88
C GLU A 286 -21.01 4.01 -5.06
N GLY A 287 -22.12 3.26 -4.97
CA GLY A 287 -22.58 2.31 -5.99
C GLY A 287 -22.16 0.85 -5.72
N GLY A 288 -23.05 -0.11 -6.01
CA GLY A 288 -22.75 -1.54 -5.92
C GLY A 288 -21.72 -1.97 -6.97
N ARG A 289 -20.84 -2.93 -6.64
CA ARG A 289 -19.82 -3.43 -7.58
C ARG A 289 -20.00 -4.92 -7.82
N HIS A 290 -20.09 -5.32 -9.08
CA HIS A 290 -20.04 -6.72 -9.49
C HIS A 290 -18.69 -6.98 -10.19
N PHE A 291 -17.91 -7.95 -9.70
CA PHE A 291 -16.61 -8.35 -10.26
C PHE A 291 -15.58 -7.20 -10.44
N GLY A 292 -15.49 -6.29 -9.48
CA GLY A 292 -14.45 -5.25 -9.47
C GLY A 292 -14.60 -4.16 -10.54
N MET A 293 -15.72 -4.12 -11.28
CA MET A 293 -16.09 -3.02 -12.17
C MET A 293 -17.21 -2.19 -11.54
N LYS A 294 -17.12 -0.86 -11.65
CA LYS A 294 -18.17 0.07 -11.23
C LYS A 294 -19.32 -0.06 -12.23
N ILE A 295 -20.42 -0.69 -11.83
CA ILE A 295 -21.62 -0.81 -12.64
C ILE A 295 -22.69 0.01 -11.92
N GLU A 296 -23.36 0.91 -12.62
CA GLU A 296 -24.62 1.50 -12.16
C GLU A 296 -25.73 0.43 -12.26
N GLU A 297 -25.62 -0.63 -11.46
CA GLU A 297 -26.67 -1.63 -11.30
C GLU A 297 -27.30 -1.47 -9.92
N THR A 298 -28.61 -1.69 -9.85
CA THR A 298 -29.38 -1.75 -8.61
C THR A 298 -29.04 -3.04 -7.87
N LEU A 299 -27.86 -3.12 -7.26
CA LEU A 299 -27.44 -4.23 -6.42
C LEU A 299 -27.97 -4.00 -5.00
N LEU A 300 -28.86 -4.86 -4.52
CA LEU A 300 -29.33 -4.88 -3.14
C LEU A 300 -28.60 -6.00 -2.39
N GLU A 301 -27.66 -5.62 -1.52
CA GLU A 301 -26.98 -6.51 -0.58
C GLU A 301 -27.53 -6.20 0.84
N HIS A 302 -27.78 -7.23 1.65
CA HIS A 302 -28.34 -7.13 3.01
C HIS A 302 -27.39 -7.76 4.04
#